data_AF-A0A7X8B4T7-F1
#
_entry.id   AF-A0A7X8B4T7-F1
#
_cell.length_a   1.000
_cell.length_b   1.000
_cell.length_c   1.000
_cell.angle_alpha   90.00
_cell.angle_beta   90.00
_cell.angle_gamma   90.00
#
_symmetry.space_group_name_H-M   'P 1'
#
loop_
_entity.id
_entity.type
_entity.pdbx_description
1 polymer ?
#
loop_
_entity_poly.entity_id
_entity_poly.type
_entity_poly.pdbx_seq_one_letter_code
_entity_poly.pdbx_strand_id
1 'polypeptide(L)'
;MRRWVLGLLMLFGAFFTAVIISREQDVRLQRGHHKGGAAMVDAVAPLFTSDLGSCSWKGDPAPFRPEILSSPKTLYVSKGLRVIVFAPHPDDETLGAGGLLQRVVQNGGTARVVFMTNGDGYKEAIKGWDGSRVASAEDFLEYGMMRQEEAIRAMGELGLEPQDAVFLGFPDDGIDELWASHWSSLNPYTSPYTQVSGPPYDRAFNRWVKYAGKDLEDAIRAILVEFAPDWIVIPDPRDQHPDHACTSVFVLDALRGLDQSGALSFHRTHVFTYLVHYVGYPNSQRWLRTIRKAGVGGSLYSANILAPTRWFGLTLTQEELRRKRNAIAAHRSQFEILGGFFEQYIKPAEVFGRLEPVQVFEVPQDYASRFNRPSS
;
A
#
# COMPACT_ATOMS: atom_id res chain seq x y z
N MET A 1 40.09 -30.50 -9.53
CA MET A 1 40.13 -31.12 -8.18
C MET A 1 40.32 -30.00 -7.16
N ARG A 2 39.45 -29.83 -6.16
CA ARG A 2 39.70 -30.19 -4.73
C ARG A 2 41.09 -29.77 -4.22
N ARG A 3 41.27 -29.10 -3.07
CA ARG A 3 40.35 -28.48 -2.07
C ARG A 3 41.26 -27.71 -1.09
N TRP A 4 40.94 -26.48 -0.69
CA TRP A 4 41.60 -25.82 0.45
C TRP A 4 40.54 -25.45 1.49
N VAL A 5 40.48 -26.20 2.59
CA VAL A 5 39.58 -25.98 3.73
C VAL A 5 40.23 -26.52 4.99
N LEU A 6 40.64 -25.63 5.91
CA LEU A 6 40.34 -25.64 7.35
C LEU A 6 41.21 -24.61 8.09
N GLY A 7 40.58 -23.48 8.43
CA GLY A 7 41.11 -22.51 9.40
C GLY A 7 40.36 -22.65 10.72
N LEU A 8 41.10 -23.04 11.75
CA LEU A 8 40.84 -22.98 13.20
C LEU A 8 39.53 -22.31 13.68
N LEU A 9 38.68 -23.06 14.40
CA LEU A 9 37.79 -22.47 15.42
C LEU A 9 38.60 -22.18 16.69
N MET A 10 38.31 -21.06 17.36
CA MET A 10 38.67 -20.84 18.76
C MET A 10 37.41 -20.66 19.62
N LEU A 11 37.57 -21.02 20.90
CA LEU A 11 36.55 -21.18 21.94
C LEU A 11 36.48 -19.97 22.90
N PHE A 12 35.55 -20.08 23.86
CA PHE A 12 35.33 -19.24 25.05
C PHE A 12 34.52 -17.94 24.82
N GLY A 13 33.56 -17.59 25.69
CA GLY A 13 33.09 -18.27 26.91
C GLY A 13 31.78 -17.66 27.48
N ALA A 14 31.13 -18.37 28.39
CA ALA A 14 29.81 -18.01 28.96
C ALA A 14 29.91 -17.15 30.24
N PHE A 15 28.78 -17.06 30.99
CA PHE A 15 28.45 -16.24 32.19
C PHE A 15 27.84 -14.87 31.84
N PHE A 16 26.66 -14.49 32.34
CA PHE A 16 26.17 -14.61 33.73
C PHE A 16 24.69 -15.05 33.89
N THR A 17 24.36 -15.57 35.10
CA THR A 17 22.98 -15.84 35.56
C THR A 17 22.82 -15.47 37.05
N ALA A 18 21.82 -14.64 37.38
CA ALA A 18 21.16 -14.46 38.70
C ALA A 18 19.98 -13.48 38.47
N VAL A 19 18.69 -13.77 38.71
CA VAL A 19 17.97 -14.27 39.90
C VAL A 19 17.94 -13.27 41.06
N ILE A 20 16.82 -12.53 41.18
CA ILE A 20 16.23 -12.04 42.45
C ILE A 20 14.70 -12.26 42.37
N ILE A 21 14.07 -12.46 43.54
CA ILE A 21 12.75 -13.08 43.75
C ILE A 21 11.75 -12.09 44.40
N SER A 22 10.46 -12.23 44.04
CA SER A 22 9.24 -11.86 44.79
C SER A 22 8.89 -10.38 45.02
N ARG A 23 7.65 -10.01 44.62
CA ARG A 23 6.56 -9.78 45.60
C ARG A 23 5.17 -9.82 44.96
N GLU A 24 4.31 -10.70 45.49
CA GLU A 24 2.86 -10.58 45.38
C GLU A 24 2.35 -9.43 46.25
N GLN A 25 1.29 -8.73 45.83
CA GLN A 25 0.33 -8.13 46.74
C GLN A 25 -1.09 -8.24 46.19
N ASP A 26 -1.95 -8.94 46.94
CA ASP A 26 -3.40 -8.89 46.81
C ASP A 26 -3.93 -7.47 47.02
N VAL A 27 -4.94 -7.08 46.22
CA VAL A 27 -5.94 -6.10 46.65
C VAL A 27 -7.34 -6.67 46.38
N ARG A 28 -8.06 -6.98 47.46
CA ARG A 28 -9.41 -7.58 47.43
C ARG A 28 -10.37 -6.78 48.30
N LEU A 29 -11.11 -5.86 47.69
CA LEU A 29 -12.26 -5.16 48.26
C LEU A 29 -13.27 -4.94 47.14
N GLN A 30 -14.58 -5.05 47.29
CA GLN A 30 -15.50 -5.74 48.19
C GLN A 30 -16.89 -5.49 47.55
N ARG A 31 -17.92 -6.26 47.89
CA ARG A 31 -19.23 -6.19 47.21
C ARG A 31 -20.13 -5.09 47.78
N GLY A 32 -20.79 -4.33 46.90
CA GLY A 32 -22.04 -3.63 47.21
C GLY A 32 -23.24 -4.36 46.60
N HIS A 33 -24.24 -4.70 47.39
CA HIS A 33 -25.53 -5.23 46.93
C HIS A 33 -26.61 -4.14 47.09
N HIS A 34 -27.47 -3.96 46.09
CA HIS A 34 -28.87 -3.62 46.34
C HIS A 34 -29.79 -4.33 45.31
N LYS A 35 -31.00 -4.67 45.75
CA LYS A 35 -31.98 -5.51 45.04
C LYS A 35 -33.28 -4.74 44.74
N GLY A 36 -33.98 -5.17 43.70
CA GLY A 36 -35.43 -4.96 43.49
C GLY A 36 -35.77 -3.97 42.37
N GLY A 37 -36.66 -4.28 41.41
CA GLY A 37 -37.39 -5.54 41.18
C GLY A 37 -38.23 -5.51 39.88
N ALA A 38 -38.70 -6.71 39.48
CA ALA A 38 -39.70 -7.07 38.44
C ALA A 38 -40.61 -5.96 37.84
N ALA A 39 -41.01 -5.93 36.56
CA ALA A 39 -40.82 -6.84 35.40
C ALA A 39 -41.05 -6.03 34.07
N MET A 40 -41.24 -6.54 32.84
CA MET A 40 -41.51 -7.90 32.31
C MET A 40 -41.05 -8.08 30.83
N VAL A 41 -41.77 -8.88 30.06
CA VAL A 41 -41.60 -9.30 28.64
C VAL A 41 -41.48 -8.15 27.61
N ASP A 42 -40.49 -8.23 26.70
CA ASP A 42 -40.70 -8.73 25.33
C ASP A 42 -39.40 -8.82 24.49
N ALA A 43 -39.43 -9.67 23.45
CA ALA A 43 -38.50 -9.76 22.30
C ALA A 43 -36.97 -9.67 22.52
N VAL A 44 -36.30 -10.82 22.51
CA VAL A 44 -34.83 -10.90 22.28
C VAL A 44 -34.53 -10.74 20.80
N ALA A 45 -33.99 -9.58 20.41
CA ALA A 45 -33.35 -9.34 19.11
C ALA A 45 -31.87 -8.95 19.33
N PRO A 46 -30.94 -9.37 18.46
CA PRO A 46 -29.52 -9.28 18.76
C PRO A 46 -28.98 -7.84 18.68
N LEU A 47 -28.37 -7.39 19.78
CA LEU A 47 -27.52 -6.20 19.81
C LEU A 47 -26.21 -6.46 19.06
N PHE A 48 -26.23 -6.25 17.75
CA PHE A 48 -25.03 -5.99 16.96
C PHE A 48 -25.13 -4.60 16.33
N THR A 49 -24.90 -3.57 17.16
CA THR A 49 -24.52 -2.25 16.65
C THR A 49 -23.09 -2.35 16.15
N SER A 50 -22.92 -2.43 14.83
CA SER A 50 -21.62 -2.37 14.16
C SER A 50 -21.05 -0.96 14.23
N ASP A 51 -20.53 -0.60 15.41
CA ASP A 51 -19.78 0.63 15.64
C ASP A 51 -18.29 0.38 15.32
N LEU A 52 -18.04 -0.13 14.12
CA LEU A 52 -16.73 -0.05 13.49
C LEU A 52 -16.67 1.32 12.82
N GLY A 53 -15.74 2.15 13.27
CA GLY A 53 -15.64 3.55 12.91
C GLY A 53 -15.24 3.79 11.45
N SER A 54 -16.14 3.54 10.50
CA SER A 54 -15.99 4.04 9.14
C SER A 54 -15.85 5.57 9.21
N CYS A 55 -14.73 6.11 8.74
CA CYS A 55 -14.42 7.53 8.80
C CYS A 55 -15.35 8.33 7.87
N SER A 56 -16.56 8.62 8.35
CA SER A 56 -17.61 9.27 7.55
C SER A 56 -17.22 10.70 7.16
N TRP A 57 -17.17 10.93 5.85
CA TRP A 57 -16.69 12.18 5.26
C TRP A 57 -17.56 13.39 5.61
N LYS A 58 -16.92 14.49 6.04
CA LYS A 58 -17.53 15.82 6.26
C LYS A 58 -16.74 16.99 5.66
N GLY A 59 -15.82 16.72 4.73
CA GLY A 59 -15.20 17.76 3.89
C GLY A 59 -15.91 17.89 2.55
N ASP A 60 -15.75 19.03 1.87
CA ASP A 60 -15.94 19.09 0.41
C ASP A 60 -14.63 18.68 -0.27
N PRO A 61 -14.65 17.84 -1.32
CA PRO A 61 -13.43 17.48 -2.01
C PRO A 61 -12.89 18.68 -2.76
N ALA A 62 -11.60 19.01 -2.55
CA ALA A 62 -10.91 20.05 -3.27
C ALA A 62 -11.15 19.88 -4.78
N PRO A 63 -11.69 20.88 -5.49
CA PRO A 63 -12.16 20.70 -6.85
C PRO A 63 -10.99 20.33 -7.77
N PHE A 64 -11.23 19.33 -8.62
CA PHE A 64 -10.32 18.93 -9.69
C PHE A 64 -9.88 20.18 -10.49
N ARG A 65 -8.57 20.42 -10.54
CA ARG A 65 -7.99 21.46 -11.37
C ARG A 65 -7.66 20.87 -12.75
N PRO A 66 -8.41 21.19 -13.83
CA PRO A 66 -8.12 20.69 -15.18
C PRO A 66 -6.73 21.12 -15.69
N GLU A 67 -6.13 22.12 -15.06
CA GLU A 67 -4.73 22.56 -15.20
C GLU A 67 -3.70 21.40 -15.09
N ILE A 68 -3.99 20.36 -14.29
CA ILE A 68 -3.11 19.19 -14.12
C ILE A 68 -2.82 18.46 -15.45
N LEU A 69 -3.80 18.47 -16.37
CA LEU A 69 -3.75 17.72 -17.63
C LEU A 69 -3.61 18.62 -18.88
N SER A 70 -3.54 19.94 -18.72
CA SER A 70 -3.68 20.87 -19.85
C SER A 70 -2.47 20.88 -20.79
N SER A 71 -1.26 20.56 -20.29
CA SER A 71 -0.05 20.20 -21.07
C SER A 71 1.08 19.74 -20.12
N PRO A 72 1.12 18.47 -19.69
CA PRO A 72 2.21 17.98 -18.85
C PRO A 72 3.54 17.95 -19.62
N LYS A 73 4.67 18.16 -18.92
CA LYS A 73 6.00 18.15 -19.56
C LYS A 73 6.39 16.73 -19.98
N THR A 74 7.05 16.54 -21.12
CA THR A 74 7.48 15.19 -21.53
C THR A 74 8.39 14.54 -20.49
N LEU A 75 8.04 13.32 -20.06
CA LEU A 75 8.88 12.48 -19.21
C LEU A 75 9.89 11.73 -20.10
N TYR A 76 11.18 11.89 -19.82
CA TYR A 76 12.25 11.20 -20.54
C TYR A 76 12.88 10.14 -19.64
N VAL A 77 12.69 8.87 -20.00
CA VAL A 77 13.31 7.73 -19.32
C VAL A 77 14.73 7.55 -19.87
N SER A 78 15.75 7.68 -19.03
CA SER A 78 17.15 7.48 -19.41
C SER A 78 17.49 6.00 -19.59
N LYS A 79 18.60 5.71 -20.29
CA LYS A 79 19.17 4.36 -20.35
C LYS A 79 19.72 3.95 -18.98
N GLY A 80 19.60 2.66 -18.65
CA GLY A 80 20.14 2.11 -17.40
C GLY A 80 19.43 2.55 -16.11
N LEU A 81 18.28 3.23 -16.22
CA LEU A 81 17.53 3.75 -15.07
C LEU A 81 17.09 2.63 -14.11
N ARG A 82 17.26 2.83 -12.81
CA ARG A 82 16.71 1.97 -11.75
C ARG A 82 15.42 2.57 -11.22
N VAL A 83 14.26 1.98 -11.56
CA VAL A 83 12.94 2.40 -11.05
C VAL A 83 12.38 1.38 -10.07
N ILE A 84 11.79 1.89 -8.99
CA ILE A 84 10.94 1.09 -8.10
C ILE A 84 9.55 1.71 -8.04
N VAL A 85 8.52 0.89 -8.24
CA VAL A 85 7.11 1.27 -8.15
C VAL A 85 6.53 0.65 -6.88
N PHE A 86 5.94 1.44 -5.99
CA PHE A 86 5.14 0.93 -4.88
C PHE A 86 3.66 0.96 -5.28
N ALA A 87 3.05 -0.22 -5.29
CA ALA A 87 1.66 -0.46 -5.64
C ALA A 87 0.88 -0.84 -4.36
N PRO A 88 -0.13 -0.06 -3.94
CA PRO A 88 -1.03 -0.43 -2.86
C PRO A 88 -1.64 -1.82 -3.08
N HIS A 89 -2.15 -2.07 -4.29
CA HIS A 89 -2.83 -3.31 -4.66
C HIS A 89 -2.26 -3.95 -5.95
N PRO A 90 -2.46 -5.27 -6.16
CA PRO A 90 -2.14 -5.96 -7.42
C PRO A 90 -3.05 -5.53 -8.58
N ASP A 91 -2.65 -4.48 -9.30
CA ASP A 91 -3.26 -3.86 -10.50
C ASP A 91 -2.71 -2.43 -10.72
N ASP A 92 -2.51 -1.70 -9.63
CA ASP A 92 -2.05 -0.30 -9.61
C ASP A 92 -0.75 -0.04 -10.37
N GLU A 93 0.19 -0.98 -10.34
CA GLU A 93 1.46 -0.87 -11.05
C GLU A 93 1.23 -0.76 -12.56
N THR A 94 0.25 -1.53 -13.04
CA THR A 94 -0.12 -1.60 -14.45
C THR A 94 -1.02 -0.42 -14.82
N LEU A 95 -1.99 -0.05 -13.97
CA LEU A 95 -2.88 1.10 -14.18
C LEU A 95 -2.11 2.43 -14.21
N GLY A 96 -1.22 2.64 -13.24
CA GLY A 96 -0.46 3.88 -13.05
C GLY A 96 0.84 3.97 -13.88
N ALA A 97 1.61 2.89 -13.96
CA ALA A 97 3.00 2.93 -14.44
C ALA A 97 3.38 1.84 -15.46
N GLY A 98 2.43 1.08 -16.01
CA GLY A 98 2.71 -0.04 -16.92
C GLY A 98 3.49 0.33 -18.19
N GLY A 99 3.34 1.55 -18.70
CA GLY A 99 4.14 2.08 -19.79
C GLY A 99 5.55 2.49 -19.37
N LEU A 100 5.69 3.14 -18.21
CA LEU A 100 6.98 3.48 -17.60
C LEU A 100 7.83 2.23 -17.33
N LEU A 101 7.23 1.18 -16.75
CA LEU A 101 7.87 -0.11 -16.48
C LEU A 101 8.47 -0.71 -17.76
N GLN A 102 7.66 -0.81 -18.82
CA GLN A 102 8.11 -1.26 -20.14
C GLN A 102 9.24 -0.40 -20.70
N ARG A 103 9.11 0.94 -20.63
CA ARG A 103 10.11 1.85 -21.19
C ARG A 103 11.46 1.74 -20.48
N VAL A 104 11.47 1.50 -19.18
CA VAL A 104 12.70 1.28 -18.41
C VAL A 104 13.41 0.01 -18.86
N VAL A 105 12.70 -1.11 -18.95
CA VAL A 105 13.26 -2.40 -19.41
C VAL A 105 13.78 -2.27 -20.85
N GLN A 106 13.01 -1.68 -21.76
CA GLN A 106 13.41 -1.44 -23.16
C GLN A 106 14.67 -0.54 -23.27
N ASN A 107 14.85 0.39 -22.35
CA ASN A 107 16.04 1.25 -22.29
C ASN A 107 17.24 0.61 -21.55
N GLY A 108 17.17 -0.69 -21.24
CA GLY A 108 18.22 -1.43 -20.54
C GLY A 108 18.39 -1.04 -19.07
N GLY A 109 17.33 -0.51 -18.45
CA GLY A 109 17.28 -0.24 -17.02
C GLY A 109 16.83 -1.46 -16.20
N THR A 110 16.59 -1.24 -14.92
CA THR A 110 16.05 -2.23 -13.99
C THR A 110 14.78 -1.68 -13.36
N ALA A 111 13.70 -2.45 -13.40
CA ALA A 111 12.42 -2.09 -12.80
C ALA A 111 12.03 -3.13 -11.75
N ARG A 112 11.46 -2.67 -10.63
CA ARG A 112 10.90 -3.54 -9.59
C ARG A 112 9.57 -2.97 -9.11
N VAL A 113 8.62 -3.83 -8.78
CA VAL A 113 7.33 -3.46 -8.20
C VAL A 113 7.23 -4.03 -6.79
N VAL A 114 6.82 -3.19 -5.84
CA VAL A 114 6.57 -3.55 -4.44
C VAL A 114 5.08 -3.45 -4.18
N PHE A 115 4.42 -4.58 -3.98
CA PHE A 115 3.01 -4.66 -3.63
C PHE A 115 2.85 -4.58 -2.11
N MET A 116 2.15 -3.56 -1.64
CA MET A 116 1.96 -3.30 -0.22
C MET A 116 1.04 -4.35 0.40
N THR A 117 -0.11 -4.54 -0.24
CA THR A 117 -1.12 -5.56 0.09
C THR A 117 -1.16 -6.63 -1.00
N ASN A 118 -2.00 -7.66 -0.83
CA ASN A 118 -2.35 -8.56 -1.93
C ASN A 118 -3.76 -8.30 -2.48
N GLY A 119 -4.42 -7.21 -2.08
CA GLY A 119 -5.80 -6.93 -2.50
C GLY A 119 -6.83 -7.95 -1.97
N ASP A 120 -6.57 -8.48 -0.76
CA ASP A 120 -7.31 -9.54 -0.08
C ASP A 120 -8.49 -9.05 0.81
N GLY A 121 -8.90 -7.79 0.67
CA GLY A 121 -10.02 -7.17 1.39
C GLY A 121 -11.29 -7.00 0.53
N TYR A 122 -11.25 -7.31 -0.76
CA TYR A 122 -12.34 -6.91 -1.68
C TYR A 122 -13.61 -7.79 -1.59
N LYS A 123 -14.49 -7.48 -0.62
CA LYS A 123 -15.73 -8.24 -0.31
C LYS A 123 -16.63 -8.48 -1.52
N GLU A 124 -16.76 -7.49 -2.41
CA GLU A 124 -17.64 -7.56 -3.58
C GLU A 124 -17.20 -8.62 -4.59
N ALA A 125 -15.90 -8.89 -4.70
CA ALA A 125 -15.36 -9.90 -5.61
C ALA A 125 -15.45 -11.34 -5.06
N ILE A 126 -15.46 -11.49 -3.74
CA ILE A 126 -15.47 -12.79 -3.06
C ILE A 126 -16.91 -13.25 -2.74
N LYS A 127 -17.90 -12.35 -2.80
CA LYS A 127 -19.33 -12.71 -2.88
C LYS A 127 -19.59 -13.50 -4.17
N GLY A 128 -19.61 -14.83 -4.03
CA GLY A 128 -19.82 -15.76 -5.14
C GLY A 128 -21.13 -15.52 -5.91
N TRP A 129 -21.21 -16.10 -7.11
CA TRP A 129 -22.27 -15.88 -8.09
C TRP A 129 -23.70 -16.20 -7.58
N ASP A 130 -23.84 -17.01 -6.52
CA ASP A 130 -25.12 -17.31 -5.88
C ASP A 130 -25.60 -16.26 -4.84
N GLY A 131 -24.74 -15.31 -4.45
CA GLY A 131 -25.05 -14.24 -3.49
C GLY A 131 -25.42 -14.69 -2.07
N SER A 132 -25.29 -15.99 -1.75
CA SER A 132 -25.84 -16.61 -0.54
C SER A 132 -24.78 -17.02 0.49
N ARG A 133 -23.54 -17.28 0.06
CA ARG A 133 -22.42 -17.62 0.97
C ARG A 133 -21.76 -16.36 1.53
N VAL A 134 -21.61 -16.30 2.85
CA VAL A 134 -20.74 -15.33 3.54
C VAL A 134 -19.29 -15.74 3.31
N ALA A 135 -18.46 -14.81 2.84
CA ALA A 135 -17.03 -15.03 2.65
C ALA A 135 -16.33 -15.37 3.98
N SER A 136 -15.51 -16.42 3.98
CA SER A 136 -14.65 -16.83 5.09
C SER A 136 -13.24 -16.26 4.94
N ALA A 137 -12.46 -16.29 6.03
CA ALA A 137 -11.07 -15.83 6.01
C ALA A 137 -10.21 -16.55 4.94
N GLU A 138 -10.44 -17.85 4.73
CA GLU A 138 -9.74 -18.63 3.72
C GLU A 138 -10.04 -18.13 2.29
N ASP A 139 -11.28 -17.73 2.02
CA ASP A 139 -11.66 -17.20 0.70
C ASP A 139 -10.91 -15.89 0.38
N PHE A 140 -10.67 -15.04 1.40
CA PHE A 140 -9.86 -13.83 1.27
C PHE A 140 -8.36 -14.17 1.05
N LEU A 141 -7.83 -15.19 1.73
CA LEU A 141 -6.46 -15.67 1.55
C LEU A 141 -6.23 -16.27 0.15
N GLU A 142 -7.14 -17.14 -0.32
CA GLU A 142 -7.12 -17.69 -1.68
C GLU A 142 -7.19 -16.58 -2.74
N TYR A 143 -8.01 -15.56 -2.52
CA TYR A 143 -8.13 -14.40 -3.40
C TYR A 143 -6.84 -13.58 -3.46
N GLY A 144 -6.21 -13.31 -2.31
CA GLY A 144 -4.89 -12.66 -2.24
C GLY A 144 -3.82 -13.42 -3.02
N MET A 145 -3.75 -14.76 -2.86
CA MET A 145 -2.84 -15.61 -3.63
C MET A 145 -3.14 -15.57 -5.14
N MET A 146 -4.41 -15.57 -5.52
CA MET A 146 -4.82 -15.42 -6.92
C MET A 146 -4.34 -14.08 -7.51
N ARG A 147 -4.50 -12.98 -6.78
CA ARG A 147 -4.05 -11.63 -7.19
C ARG A 147 -2.52 -11.52 -7.29
N GLN A 148 -1.76 -12.20 -6.43
CA GLN A 148 -0.28 -12.29 -6.59
C GLN A 148 0.10 -12.92 -7.95
N GLU A 149 -0.54 -14.02 -8.31
CA GLU A 149 -0.29 -14.70 -9.60
C GLU A 149 -0.81 -13.89 -10.80
N GLU A 150 -1.86 -13.08 -10.63
CA GLU A 150 -2.31 -12.11 -11.65
C GLU A 150 -1.30 -11.00 -11.88
N ALA A 151 -0.78 -10.37 -10.82
CA ALA A 151 0.29 -9.37 -10.93
C ALA A 151 1.55 -9.91 -11.61
N ILE A 152 2.00 -11.12 -11.26
CA ILE A 152 3.17 -11.74 -11.92
C ILE A 152 2.92 -11.91 -13.42
N ARG A 153 1.72 -12.33 -13.83
CA ARG A 153 1.35 -12.43 -15.27
C ARG A 153 1.27 -11.05 -15.94
N ALA A 154 0.68 -10.06 -15.29
CA ALA A 154 0.59 -8.70 -15.80
C ALA A 154 1.98 -8.08 -16.02
N MET A 155 2.87 -8.21 -15.03
CA MET A 155 4.26 -7.78 -15.12
C MET A 155 5.04 -8.49 -16.24
N GLY A 156 4.75 -9.77 -16.50
CA GLY A 156 5.30 -10.50 -17.65
C GLY A 156 4.93 -9.89 -19.01
N GLU A 157 3.68 -9.44 -19.20
CA GLU A 157 3.27 -8.71 -20.42
C GLU A 157 4.02 -7.37 -20.58
N LEU A 158 4.37 -6.74 -19.46
CA LEU A 158 5.19 -5.53 -19.40
C LEU A 158 6.70 -5.79 -19.57
N GLY A 159 7.13 -7.05 -19.65
CA GLY A 159 8.51 -7.45 -19.85
C GLY A 159 9.36 -7.52 -18.57
N LEU A 160 8.73 -7.66 -17.40
CA LEU A 160 9.40 -7.91 -16.13
C LEU A 160 9.34 -9.40 -15.78
N GLU A 161 10.26 -9.86 -14.94
CA GLU A 161 10.35 -11.24 -14.50
C GLU A 161 9.68 -11.44 -13.12
N PRO A 162 9.32 -12.67 -12.70
CA PRO A 162 8.64 -12.90 -11.42
C PRO A 162 9.40 -12.41 -10.18
N GLN A 163 10.74 -12.38 -10.21
CA GLN A 163 11.57 -11.84 -9.11
C GLN A 163 11.57 -10.30 -9.02
N ASP A 164 11.04 -9.61 -10.03
CA ASP A 164 10.89 -8.15 -10.00
C ASP A 164 9.61 -7.74 -9.23
N ALA A 165 8.77 -8.71 -8.84
CA ALA A 165 7.61 -8.53 -7.98
C ALA A 165 7.97 -8.84 -6.51
N VAL A 166 7.82 -7.85 -5.63
CA VAL A 166 8.03 -8.00 -4.18
C VAL A 166 6.70 -7.78 -3.46
N PHE A 167 6.11 -8.85 -2.93
CA PHE A 167 4.88 -8.77 -2.14
C PHE A 167 5.23 -8.56 -0.67
N LEU A 168 4.81 -7.47 -0.05
CA LEU A 168 4.96 -7.26 1.39
C LEU A 168 3.87 -8.01 2.17
N GLY A 169 2.64 -7.99 1.64
CA GLY A 169 1.50 -8.72 2.19
C GLY A 169 0.92 -8.13 3.47
N PHE A 170 1.01 -6.82 3.64
CA PHE A 170 0.31 -6.06 4.68
C PHE A 170 -1.21 -6.01 4.38
N PRO A 171 -2.08 -5.69 5.36
CA PRO A 171 -3.51 -5.87 5.21
C PRO A 171 -4.10 -4.90 4.20
N ASP A 172 -4.91 -5.43 3.28
CA ASP A 172 -5.81 -4.64 2.44
C ASP A 172 -6.91 -3.97 3.28
N ASP A 173 -7.29 -2.75 2.92
CA ASP A 173 -8.24 -1.89 3.65
C ASP A 173 -7.81 -1.69 5.12
N GLY A 174 -6.51 -1.45 5.33
CA GLY A 174 -5.91 -1.36 6.66
C GLY A 174 -4.48 -0.80 6.75
N ILE A 175 -3.90 -0.25 5.67
CA ILE A 175 -2.56 0.39 5.73
C ILE A 175 -2.60 1.69 6.55
N ASP A 176 -3.70 2.44 6.50
CA ASP A 176 -3.89 3.67 7.28
C ASP A 176 -4.01 3.40 8.79
N GLU A 177 -4.65 2.30 9.18
CA GLU A 177 -4.69 1.83 10.57
C GLU A 177 -3.30 1.51 11.13
N LEU A 178 -2.36 1.03 10.30
CA LEU A 178 -0.96 0.84 10.69
C LEU A 178 -0.26 2.15 11.06
N TRP A 179 -0.64 3.24 10.40
CA TRP A 179 -0.12 4.58 10.69
C TRP A 179 -0.80 5.22 11.90
N ALA A 180 -2.13 5.11 11.96
CA ALA A 180 -2.98 5.79 12.94
C ALA A 180 -2.92 5.16 14.34
N SER A 181 -3.10 3.84 14.40
CA SER A 181 -3.46 3.12 15.64
C SER A 181 -2.48 1.97 15.96
N HIS A 182 -1.87 1.39 14.93
CA HIS A 182 -1.08 0.15 15.01
C HIS A 182 0.39 0.37 14.63
N TRP A 183 1.01 1.47 15.08
CA TRP A 183 2.41 1.77 14.75
C TRP A 183 3.40 0.73 15.32
N SER A 184 3.19 0.26 16.55
CA SER A 184 4.10 -0.67 17.23
C SER A 184 3.70 -2.12 16.98
N SER A 185 4.69 -2.97 16.70
CA SER A 185 4.53 -4.44 16.57
C SER A 185 4.09 -5.14 17.87
N LEU A 186 4.00 -4.40 19.00
CA LEU A 186 3.34 -4.83 20.24
C LEU A 186 1.82 -4.69 20.22
N ASN A 187 1.27 -3.86 19.32
CA ASN A 187 -0.17 -3.68 19.08
C ASN A 187 -0.47 -3.88 17.59
N PRO A 188 -0.32 -5.09 17.04
CA PRO A 188 -0.51 -5.32 15.61
C PRO A 188 -1.99 -5.27 15.24
N TYR A 189 -2.29 -4.69 14.07
CA TYR A 189 -3.61 -4.73 13.46
C TYR A 189 -3.99 -6.18 13.14
N THR A 190 -5.28 -6.52 13.26
CA THR A 190 -5.81 -7.82 12.84
C THR A 190 -6.83 -7.57 11.74
N SER A 191 -6.59 -8.11 10.55
CA SER A 191 -7.48 -7.89 9.40
C SER A 191 -8.87 -8.47 9.67
N PRO A 192 -9.97 -7.70 9.49
CA PRO A 192 -11.33 -8.22 9.61
C PRO A 192 -11.69 -9.19 8.47
N TYR A 193 -10.86 -9.26 7.44
CA TYR A 193 -10.98 -10.12 6.26
C TYR A 193 -10.32 -11.48 6.50
N THR A 194 -8.99 -11.48 6.59
CA THR A 194 -8.14 -12.67 6.68
C THR A 194 -7.93 -13.16 8.12
N GLN A 195 -8.39 -12.41 9.12
CA GLN A 195 -8.33 -12.74 10.56
C GLN A 195 -6.90 -12.98 11.12
N VAL A 196 -5.89 -12.48 10.42
CA VAL A 196 -4.47 -12.55 10.80
C VAL A 196 -3.88 -11.16 11.08
N SER A 197 -2.76 -11.15 11.79
CA SER A 197 -2.02 -9.94 12.23
C SER A 197 -0.55 -9.92 11.76
N GLY A 198 -0.27 -10.61 10.65
CA GLY A 198 1.02 -10.70 9.97
C GLY A 198 0.86 -11.48 8.66
N PRO A 199 1.75 -11.31 7.66
CA PRO A 199 1.56 -11.82 6.31
C PRO A 199 1.59 -13.35 6.24
N PRO A 200 0.46 -14.02 5.90
CA PRO A 200 0.37 -15.48 5.85
C PRO A 200 1.00 -16.09 4.59
N TYR A 201 1.25 -15.28 3.56
CA TYR A 201 1.60 -15.72 2.20
C TYR A 201 3.03 -16.26 2.05
N ASP A 202 3.19 -17.35 1.29
CA ASP A 202 4.50 -17.95 0.98
C ASP A 202 5.45 -17.00 0.24
N ARG A 203 4.91 -16.14 -0.64
CA ARG A 203 5.66 -15.15 -1.43
C ARG A 203 5.96 -13.84 -0.68
N ALA A 204 5.55 -13.69 0.58
CA ALA A 204 5.75 -12.44 1.32
C ALA A 204 7.24 -12.19 1.63
N PHE A 205 7.71 -10.96 1.39
CA PHE A 205 9.10 -10.51 1.54
C PHE A 205 9.69 -10.86 2.91
N ASN A 206 8.90 -10.75 3.98
CA ASN A 206 9.25 -11.23 5.30
C ASN A 206 8.01 -11.73 6.04
N ARG A 207 7.90 -13.04 6.25
CA ARG A 207 6.77 -13.70 6.93
C ARG A 207 6.75 -13.54 8.45
N TRP A 208 7.79 -12.93 9.04
CA TRP A 208 7.95 -12.80 10.48
C TRP A 208 7.54 -11.42 11.02
N VAL A 209 7.26 -10.45 10.13
CA VAL A 209 6.70 -9.15 10.52
C VAL A 209 5.29 -9.29 11.08
N LYS A 210 4.84 -8.24 11.76
CA LYS A 210 3.45 -8.03 12.12
C LYS A 210 2.82 -6.97 11.23
N TYR A 211 1.50 -6.94 11.20
CA TYR A 211 0.74 -5.83 10.66
C TYR A 211 0.87 -4.63 11.61
N ALA A 212 2.00 -3.94 11.51
CA ALA A 212 2.33 -2.77 12.30
C ALA A 212 3.11 -1.76 11.45
N GLY A 213 2.88 -0.46 11.70
CA GLY A 213 3.48 0.61 10.90
C GLY A 213 5.01 0.58 10.92
N LYS A 214 5.63 0.32 12.07
CA LYS A 214 7.09 0.23 12.18
C LYS A 214 7.69 -0.91 11.34
N ASP A 215 7.00 -2.06 11.28
CA ASP A 215 7.46 -3.21 10.51
C ASP A 215 7.32 -2.97 8.99
N LEU A 216 6.25 -2.27 8.58
CA LEU A 216 6.07 -1.81 7.20
C LEU A 216 7.15 -0.80 6.80
N GLU A 217 7.41 0.19 7.65
CA GLU A 217 8.44 1.19 7.42
C GLU A 217 9.83 0.53 7.27
N ASP A 218 10.17 -0.43 8.13
CA ASP A 218 11.43 -1.17 8.06
C ASP A 218 11.55 -2.01 6.77
N ALA A 219 10.46 -2.65 6.33
CA ALA A 219 10.45 -3.40 5.07
C ALA A 219 10.71 -2.48 3.87
N ILE A 220 10.04 -1.31 3.82
CA ILE A 220 10.24 -0.29 2.78
C ILE A 220 11.69 0.22 2.82
N ARG A 221 12.21 0.59 4.00
CA ARG A 221 13.60 1.06 4.17
C ARG A 221 14.61 0.02 3.68
N ALA A 222 14.42 -1.26 4.02
CA ALA A 222 15.30 -2.34 3.59
C ALA A 222 15.32 -2.50 2.07
N ILE A 223 14.15 -2.46 1.42
CA ILE A 223 14.02 -2.57 -0.03
C ILE A 223 14.62 -1.35 -0.75
N LEU A 224 14.40 -0.14 -0.24
CA LEU A 224 14.98 1.09 -0.81
C LEU A 224 16.51 1.09 -0.73
N VAL A 225 17.09 0.60 0.37
CA VAL A 225 18.54 0.50 0.56
C VAL A 225 19.17 -0.59 -0.31
N GLU A 226 18.58 -1.78 -0.41
CA GLU A 226 19.11 -2.84 -1.29
C GLU A 226 18.93 -2.50 -2.77
N PHE A 227 17.81 -1.91 -3.17
CA PHE A 227 17.56 -1.60 -4.57
C PHE A 227 18.28 -0.32 -5.04
N ALA A 228 18.54 0.65 -4.15
CA ALA A 228 19.16 1.93 -4.47
C ALA A 228 18.58 2.58 -5.76
N PRO A 229 17.28 2.97 -5.76
CA PRO A 229 16.60 3.49 -6.95
C PRO A 229 17.12 4.86 -7.39
N ASP A 230 17.17 5.08 -8.70
CA ASP A 230 17.21 6.42 -9.28
C ASP A 230 15.82 7.07 -9.17
N TRP A 231 14.75 6.33 -9.51
CA TRP A 231 13.37 6.82 -9.45
C TRP A 231 12.52 5.94 -8.53
N ILE A 232 11.79 6.58 -7.62
CA ILE A 232 10.73 5.98 -6.82
C ILE A 232 9.39 6.47 -7.37
N VAL A 233 8.45 5.56 -7.58
CA VAL A 233 7.12 5.83 -8.14
C VAL A 233 6.08 5.32 -7.14
N ILE A 234 5.21 6.20 -6.66
CA ILE A 234 4.20 5.94 -5.62
C ILE A 234 2.84 6.46 -6.10
N PRO A 235 1.71 6.12 -5.46
CA PRO A 235 0.47 6.87 -5.66
C PRO A 235 0.65 8.36 -5.33
N ASP A 236 -0.27 9.20 -5.74
CA ASP A 236 -0.31 10.58 -5.26
C ASP A 236 -0.87 10.61 -3.81
N PRO A 237 -0.23 11.31 -2.85
CA PRO A 237 -0.73 11.32 -1.47
C PRO A 237 -2.14 11.95 -1.29
N ARG A 238 -2.70 12.57 -2.34
CA ARG A 238 -4.10 13.07 -2.38
C ARG A 238 -5.08 12.07 -3.02
N ASP A 239 -4.64 10.87 -3.36
CA ASP A 239 -5.50 9.81 -3.88
C ASP A 239 -6.61 9.48 -2.85
N GLN A 240 -7.80 9.15 -3.33
CA GLN A 240 -8.96 8.95 -2.46
C GLN A 240 -8.98 7.60 -1.75
N HIS A 241 -8.18 6.62 -2.16
CA HIS A 241 -8.11 5.36 -1.42
C HIS A 241 -7.18 5.50 -0.20
N PRO A 242 -7.61 5.11 1.03
CA PRO A 242 -6.78 5.19 2.22
C PRO A 242 -5.42 4.50 2.07
N ASP A 243 -5.40 3.25 1.60
CA ASP A 243 -4.16 2.53 1.29
C ASP A 243 -3.26 3.24 0.26
N HIS A 244 -3.80 3.95 -0.74
CA HIS A 244 -2.98 4.68 -1.73
C HIS A 244 -2.30 5.89 -1.09
N ALA A 245 -3.08 6.72 -0.39
CA ALA A 245 -2.56 7.88 0.32
C ALA A 245 -1.54 7.46 1.38
N CYS A 246 -1.84 6.40 2.16
CA CYS A 246 -0.98 5.95 3.24
C CYS A 246 0.27 5.21 2.73
N THR A 247 0.18 4.40 1.68
CA THR A 247 1.36 3.82 0.98
C THR A 247 2.36 4.91 0.63
N SER A 248 1.86 6.00 0.04
CA SER A 248 2.67 7.15 -0.33
C SER A 248 3.36 7.76 0.89
N VAL A 249 2.61 7.98 1.98
CA VAL A 249 3.12 8.56 3.24
C VAL A 249 4.19 7.67 3.90
N PHE A 250 3.99 6.35 3.95
CA PHE A 250 4.97 5.39 4.46
C PHE A 250 6.28 5.42 3.67
N VAL A 251 6.21 5.45 2.33
CA VAL A 251 7.41 5.52 1.48
C VAL A 251 8.14 6.85 1.66
N LEU A 252 7.41 7.96 1.80
CA LEU A 252 8.00 9.29 2.02
C LEU A 252 8.63 9.41 3.42
N ASP A 253 8.04 8.84 4.48
CA ASP A 253 8.61 8.84 5.85
C ASP A 253 9.87 7.96 5.93
N ALA A 254 9.82 6.77 5.32
CA ALA A 254 10.98 5.89 5.16
C ALA A 254 12.14 6.59 4.45
N LEU A 255 11.86 7.25 3.33
CA LEU A 255 12.86 7.95 2.51
C LEU A 255 13.44 9.19 3.23
N ARG A 256 12.62 9.93 3.98
CA ARG A 256 13.07 10.99 4.90
C ARG A 256 14.06 10.46 5.93
N GLY A 257 13.76 9.33 6.57
CA GLY A 257 14.65 8.71 7.55
C GLY A 257 15.96 8.19 6.95
N LEU A 258 15.93 7.72 5.70
CA LEU A 258 17.12 7.30 4.95
C LEU A 258 18.01 8.49 4.54
N ASP A 259 17.43 9.63 4.17
CA ASP A 259 18.17 10.87 3.85
C ASP A 259 18.81 11.47 5.11
N GLN A 260 18.06 11.56 6.22
CA GLN A 260 18.58 12.01 7.52
C GLN A 260 19.74 11.14 8.06
N SER A 261 19.76 9.85 7.74
CA SER A 261 20.85 8.94 8.11
C SER A 261 21.98 8.83 7.08
N GLY A 262 21.84 9.49 5.92
CA GLY A 262 22.80 9.44 4.81
C GLY A 262 22.85 8.10 4.06
N ALA A 263 21.89 7.20 4.30
CA ALA A 263 21.83 5.89 3.66
C ALA A 263 21.34 5.95 2.19
N LEU A 264 20.57 6.99 1.86
CA LEU A 264 20.02 7.29 0.53
C LEU A 264 19.92 8.83 0.42
N SER A 265 19.87 9.43 -0.77
CA SER A 265 19.82 10.90 -0.89
C SER A 265 18.97 11.42 -2.05
N PHE A 266 18.14 12.43 -1.78
CA PHE A 266 17.29 13.11 -2.77
C PHE A 266 18.04 13.78 -3.93
N HIS A 267 19.34 14.04 -3.78
CA HIS A 267 20.15 14.57 -4.89
C HIS A 267 20.33 13.58 -6.03
N ARG A 268 20.14 12.27 -5.76
CA ARG A 268 20.26 11.20 -6.75
C ARG A 268 18.92 10.50 -7.03
N THR A 269 18.05 10.43 -6.02
CA THR A 269 16.77 9.74 -6.14
C THR A 269 15.61 10.73 -6.33
N HIS A 270 14.80 10.52 -7.36
CA HIS A 270 13.63 11.33 -7.69
C HIS A 270 12.34 10.59 -7.34
N VAL A 271 11.36 11.31 -6.78
CA VAL A 271 10.05 10.75 -6.43
C VAL A 271 8.98 11.24 -7.41
N PHE A 272 8.27 10.30 -8.01
CA PHE A 272 7.14 10.54 -8.89
C PHE A 272 5.84 9.95 -8.31
N THR A 273 4.71 10.60 -8.57
CA THR A 273 3.37 10.14 -8.18
C THR A 273 2.55 9.70 -9.40
N TYR A 274 1.76 8.64 -9.29
CA TYR A 274 0.74 8.24 -10.27
C TYR A 274 -0.68 8.33 -9.68
N LEU A 275 -1.71 8.17 -10.51
CA LEU A 275 -3.11 8.46 -10.14
C LEU A 275 -4.02 7.27 -10.43
N VAL A 276 -4.85 6.85 -9.46
CA VAL A 276 -5.83 5.75 -9.64
C VAL A 276 -7.22 6.10 -9.10
N HIS A 277 -7.34 6.64 -7.89
CA HIS A 277 -8.60 7.19 -7.36
C HIS A 277 -8.51 8.70 -7.11
N TYR A 278 -7.67 9.40 -7.86
CA TYR A 278 -7.59 10.86 -7.83
C TYR A 278 -8.80 11.56 -8.46
N VAL A 279 -9.42 12.51 -7.72
CA VAL A 279 -10.64 13.23 -8.13
C VAL A 279 -10.53 13.82 -9.54
N GLY A 280 -11.39 13.34 -10.45
CA GLY A 280 -11.48 13.84 -11.81
C GLY A 280 -10.52 13.19 -12.82
N TYR A 281 -9.56 12.37 -12.38
CA TYR A 281 -8.69 11.62 -13.29
C TYR A 281 -9.20 10.17 -13.48
N PRO A 282 -9.26 9.61 -14.70
CA PRO A 282 -8.80 10.14 -16.00
C PRO A 282 -9.94 10.76 -16.85
N ASN A 283 -10.78 11.60 -16.22
CA ASN A 283 -11.99 12.25 -16.75
C ASN A 283 -13.16 11.33 -17.14
N SER A 284 -14.05 11.03 -16.18
CA SER A 284 -15.45 10.68 -16.52
C SER A 284 -16.45 11.05 -15.41
N GLN A 285 -17.67 11.45 -15.76
CA GLN A 285 -18.77 11.57 -14.76
C GLN A 285 -19.24 10.19 -14.24
N ARG A 286 -18.83 9.11 -14.91
CA ARG A 286 -19.08 7.71 -14.53
C ARG A 286 -18.21 7.30 -13.32
N TRP A 287 -17.00 7.87 -13.23
CA TRP A 287 -16.01 7.72 -12.15
C TRP A 287 -16.62 7.74 -10.74
N LEU A 288 -17.35 8.81 -10.38
CA LEU A 288 -17.97 8.99 -9.05
C LEU A 288 -18.94 7.87 -8.66
N ARG A 289 -19.59 7.21 -9.65
CA ARG A 289 -20.53 6.11 -9.40
C ARG A 289 -19.84 4.75 -9.29
N THR A 290 -18.67 4.58 -9.90
CA THR A 290 -17.90 3.33 -9.85
C THR A 290 -17.04 3.29 -8.58
N ILE A 291 -16.40 4.39 -8.22
CA ILE A 291 -15.54 4.48 -7.02
C ILE A 291 -16.35 4.27 -5.73
N ARG A 292 -17.54 4.86 -5.61
CA ARG A 292 -18.50 4.55 -4.53
C ARG A 292 -18.95 3.08 -4.45
N LYS A 293 -18.80 2.29 -5.52
CA LYS A 293 -19.09 0.84 -5.51
C LYS A 293 -17.87 -0.01 -5.18
N ALA A 294 -16.67 0.54 -5.26
CA ALA A 294 -15.41 -0.13 -4.95
C ALA A 294 -14.90 0.22 -3.53
N GLY A 295 -15.80 0.60 -2.60
CA GLY A 295 -15.46 0.92 -1.20
C GLY A 295 -14.74 2.26 -0.98
N VAL A 296 -14.15 2.86 -2.01
CA VAL A 296 -13.28 4.04 -1.91
C VAL A 296 -13.96 5.25 -1.24
N GLY A 297 -13.56 5.50 0.01
CA GLY A 297 -13.88 6.70 0.79
C GLY A 297 -12.64 7.58 0.93
N GLY A 298 -12.74 8.83 0.47
CA GLY A 298 -11.61 9.74 0.29
C GLY A 298 -10.69 9.96 1.50
N SER A 299 -9.50 10.48 1.23
CA SER A 299 -8.81 11.39 2.13
C SER A 299 -8.22 12.55 1.32
N LEU A 300 -8.14 13.76 1.89
CA LEU A 300 -7.53 14.92 1.23
C LEU A 300 -6.43 15.54 2.09
N TYR A 301 -5.55 14.68 2.60
CA TYR A 301 -4.39 15.12 3.35
C TYR A 301 -3.34 15.72 2.42
N SER A 302 -2.56 16.68 2.93
CA SER A 302 -1.47 17.38 2.22
C SER A 302 -1.81 18.09 0.89
N ALA A 303 -3.08 18.35 0.59
CA ALA A 303 -3.51 19.02 -0.64
C ALA A 303 -2.84 20.39 -0.88
N ASN A 304 -2.52 21.14 0.18
CA ASN A 304 -1.82 22.43 0.11
C ASN A 304 -0.33 22.26 -0.20
N ILE A 305 0.36 21.32 0.45
CA ILE A 305 1.79 21.00 0.22
C ILE A 305 2.01 20.48 -1.20
N LEU A 306 1.00 19.81 -1.76
CA LEU A 306 1.01 19.23 -3.10
C LEU A 306 0.37 20.12 -4.17
N ALA A 307 -0.03 21.36 -3.83
CA ALA A 307 -0.48 22.36 -4.80
C ALA A 307 0.57 22.72 -5.89
N PRO A 308 1.89 22.81 -5.60
CA PRO A 308 2.90 23.12 -6.61
C PRO A 308 3.46 21.88 -7.35
N THR A 309 2.88 20.68 -7.16
CA THR A 309 3.36 19.44 -7.80
C THR A 309 3.43 19.57 -9.33
N ARG A 310 4.58 19.23 -9.90
CA ARG A 310 4.87 19.42 -11.33
C ARG A 310 4.52 18.16 -12.11
N TRP A 311 3.66 18.30 -13.11
CA TRP A 311 3.16 17.15 -13.89
C TRP A 311 3.97 16.89 -15.17
N PHE A 312 4.20 15.60 -15.40
CA PHE A 312 4.93 15.05 -16.54
C PHE A 312 4.08 13.99 -17.26
N GLY A 313 4.27 13.84 -18.57
CA GLY A 313 3.54 12.91 -19.41
C GLY A 313 4.49 11.97 -20.16
N LEU A 314 4.25 10.67 -20.07
CA LEU A 314 4.96 9.66 -20.84
C LEU A 314 4.07 9.17 -21.98
N THR A 315 4.31 9.64 -23.20
CA THR A 315 3.58 9.17 -24.39
C THR A 315 3.98 7.74 -24.73
N LEU A 316 2.99 6.84 -24.79
CA LEU A 316 3.19 5.43 -25.09
C LEU A 316 3.19 5.20 -26.61
N THR A 317 4.08 4.32 -27.06
CA THR A 317 3.99 3.73 -28.39
C THR A 317 2.78 2.79 -28.49
N GLN A 318 2.39 2.45 -29.71
CA GLN A 318 1.28 1.51 -29.94
C GLN A 318 1.56 0.11 -29.33
N GLU A 319 2.82 -0.34 -29.33
CA GLU A 319 3.20 -1.61 -28.72
C GLU A 319 3.15 -1.55 -27.18
N GLU A 320 3.63 -0.45 -26.57
CA GLU A 320 3.52 -0.28 -25.11
C GLU A 320 2.07 -0.19 -24.64
N LEU A 321 1.21 0.50 -25.41
CA LEU A 321 -0.23 0.57 -25.14
C LEU A 321 -0.93 -0.78 -25.34
N ARG A 322 -0.49 -1.58 -26.33
CA ARG A 322 -1.00 -2.94 -26.56
C ARG A 322 -0.64 -3.87 -25.41
N ARG A 323 0.62 -3.87 -24.98
CA ARG A 323 1.11 -4.64 -23.82
C ARG A 323 0.49 -4.19 -22.50
N LYS A 324 0.34 -2.89 -22.27
CA LYS A 324 -0.40 -2.36 -21.10
C LYS A 324 -1.85 -2.85 -21.11
N ARG A 325 -2.53 -2.89 -22.27
CA ARG A 325 -3.88 -3.50 -22.37
C ARG A 325 -3.87 -4.99 -22.01
N ASN A 326 -2.87 -5.76 -22.47
CA ASN A 326 -2.73 -7.17 -22.10
C ASN A 326 -2.52 -7.35 -20.58
N ALA A 327 -1.62 -6.57 -19.98
CA ALA A 327 -1.36 -6.57 -18.54
C ALA A 327 -2.62 -6.23 -17.72
N ILE A 328 -3.36 -5.21 -18.13
CA ILE A 328 -4.67 -4.83 -17.53
C ILE A 328 -5.66 -6.00 -17.58
N ALA A 329 -5.66 -6.79 -18.66
CA ALA A 329 -6.54 -7.96 -18.80
C ALA A 329 -6.03 -9.21 -18.04
N ALA A 330 -4.76 -9.26 -17.65
CA ALA A 330 -4.19 -10.35 -16.85
C ALA A 330 -4.62 -10.31 -15.37
N HIS A 331 -4.97 -9.11 -14.88
CA HIS A 331 -5.67 -8.84 -13.62
C HIS A 331 -7.15 -9.22 -13.71
N ARG A 332 -7.42 -10.48 -14.07
CA ARG A 332 -8.73 -10.98 -14.47
C ARG A 332 -9.78 -10.85 -13.35
N SER A 333 -9.42 -11.17 -12.11
CA SER A 333 -10.29 -11.05 -10.94
C SER A 333 -10.86 -9.64 -10.76
N GLN A 334 -10.06 -8.62 -11.10
CA GLN A 334 -10.48 -7.22 -11.09
C GLN A 334 -11.20 -6.85 -12.38
N PHE A 335 -10.67 -7.25 -13.55
CA PHE A 335 -11.21 -6.85 -14.84
C PHE A 335 -12.65 -7.35 -15.08
N GLU A 336 -13.03 -8.53 -14.57
CA GLU A 336 -14.40 -9.05 -14.70
C GLU A 336 -15.44 -8.18 -13.96
N ILE A 337 -15.05 -7.46 -12.89
CA ILE A 337 -15.93 -6.63 -12.06
C ILE A 337 -15.77 -5.14 -12.38
N LEU A 338 -14.53 -4.71 -12.59
CA LEU A 338 -14.07 -3.33 -12.73
C LEU A 338 -13.58 -3.01 -14.16
N GLY A 339 -13.87 -3.84 -15.17
CA GLY A 339 -13.40 -3.63 -16.55
C GLY A 339 -13.67 -2.22 -17.10
N GLY A 340 -14.86 -1.65 -16.86
CA GLY A 340 -15.20 -0.27 -17.26
C GLY A 340 -14.51 0.85 -16.44
N PHE A 341 -13.81 0.51 -15.35
CA PHE A 341 -12.83 1.38 -14.67
C PHE A 341 -11.44 1.17 -15.29
N PHE A 342 -11.01 -0.09 -15.46
CA PHE A 342 -9.71 -0.47 -16.01
C PHE A 342 -9.49 0.04 -17.45
N GLU A 343 -10.52 0.00 -18.29
CA GLU A 343 -10.51 0.58 -19.65
C GLU A 343 -10.15 2.08 -19.66
N GLN A 344 -10.43 2.81 -18.58
CA GLN A 344 -10.11 4.23 -18.47
C GLN A 344 -8.60 4.48 -18.32
N TYR A 345 -7.80 3.44 -18.02
CA TYR A 345 -6.34 3.50 -17.94
C TYR A 345 -5.62 3.07 -19.23
N ILE A 346 -6.38 2.60 -20.23
CA ILE A 346 -5.86 2.30 -21.58
C ILE A 346 -5.76 3.62 -22.37
N LYS A 347 -4.80 4.47 -22.00
CA LYS A 347 -4.59 5.82 -22.55
C LYS A 347 -3.25 5.89 -23.31
N PRO A 348 -3.14 6.74 -24.36
CA PRO A 348 -1.90 6.89 -25.14
C PRO A 348 -0.77 7.62 -24.41
N ALA A 349 -1.00 8.05 -23.17
CA ALA A 349 0.04 8.58 -22.30
C ALA A 349 -0.28 8.28 -20.83
N GLU A 350 0.77 8.10 -20.03
CA GLU A 350 0.71 8.07 -18.57
C GLU A 350 1.09 9.44 -18.00
N VAL A 351 0.55 9.79 -16.83
CA VAL A 351 0.75 11.09 -16.19
C VAL A 351 1.35 10.89 -14.81
N PHE A 352 2.45 11.59 -14.54
CA PHE A 352 3.20 11.51 -13.30
C PHE A 352 3.38 12.88 -12.67
N GLY A 353 3.06 13.03 -11.38
CA GLY A 353 3.53 14.17 -10.60
C GLY A 353 4.99 13.97 -10.24
N ARG A 354 5.79 15.03 -10.11
CA ARG A 354 7.12 14.98 -9.49
C ARG A 354 7.07 15.75 -8.18
N LEU A 355 7.53 15.10 -7.11
CA LEU A 355 7.69 15.74 -5.81
C LEU A 355 9.07 16.40 -5.73
N GLU A 356 9.10 17.66 -5.30
CA GLU A 356 10.33 18.35 -4.92
C GLU A 356 10.69 17.97 -3.45
N PRO A 357 11.96 18.06 -3.01
CA PRO A 357 12.38 17.54 -1.70
C PRO A 357 11.53 18.04 -0.52
N VAL A 358 11.18 19.33 -0.49
CA VAL A 358 10.30 19.92 0.54
C VAL A 358 8.98 19.17 0.70
N GLN A 359 8.37 18.73 -0.41
CA GLN A 359 7.11 17.99 -0.38
C GLN A 359 7.31 16.59 0.20
N VAL A 360 8.45 15.94 -0.08
CA VAL A 360 8.77 14.64 0.53
C VAL A 360 8.99 14.75 2.04
N PHE A 361 9.66 15.81 2.50
CA PHE A 361 9.86 16.05 3.93
C PHE A 361 8.57 16.44 4.66
N GLU A 362 7.71 17.27 4.07
CA GLU A 362 6.55 17.85 4.75
C GLU A 362 5.28 16.96 4.70
N VAL A 363 5.05 16.18 3.64
CA VAL A 363 3.84 15.34 3.51
C VAL A 363 3.67 14.36 4.68
N PRO A 364 4.69 13.56 5.08
CA PRO A 364 4.57 12.67 6.25
C PRO A 364 4.31 13.41 7.55
N GLN A 365 4.79 14.65 7.68
CA GLN A 365 4.67 15.46 8.90
C GLN A 365 3.28 16.09 9.04
N ASP A 366 2.72 16.64 7.95
CA ASP A 366 1.32 17.07 7.90
C ASP A 366 0.37 15.90 8.16
N TYR A 367 0.65 14.73 7.58
CA TYR A 367 -0.11 13.52 7.83
C TYR A 367 0.00 13.07 9.31
N ALA A 368 1.21 12.91 9.86
CA ALA A 368 1.44 12.55 11.28
C ALA A 368 0.69 13.46 12.26
N SER A 369 0.75 14.78 12.03
CA SER A 369 0.12 15.78 12.90
C SER A 369 -1.40 15.62 13.02
N ARG A 370 -2.06 15.09 11.98
CA ARG A 370 -3.52 14.91 11.91
C ARG A 370 -3.99 13.62 12.56
N PHE A 371 -3.12 12.61 12.65
CA PHE A 371 -3.37 11.36 13.37
C PHE A 371 -2.87 11.40 14.82
N ASN A 372 -2.51 12.58 15.34
CA ASN A 372 -1.90 12.79 16.66
C ASN A 372 -0.61 11.94 16.90
N ARG A 373 0.05 11.48 15.84
CA ARG A 373 1.30 10.74 15.92
C ARG A 373 2.47 11.74 16.07
N PRO A 374 3.41 11.53 17.02
CA PRO A 374 4.59 12.38 17.12
C PRO A 374 5.42 12.34 15.83
N SER A 375 5.91 13.50 15.39
CA SER A 375 6.94 13.60 14.36
C SER A 375 8.20 12.86 14.81
N SER A 376 8.60 11.81 14.07
CA SER A 376 9.81 11.01 14.30
C SER A 376 11.09 11.71 13.84
#